data_AF-A0A0C9YJS2-F1
#
_entry.id   AF-A0A0C9YJS2-F1
#
_cell.length_a   1.000
_cell.length_b   1.000
_cell.length_c   1.000
_cell.angle_alpha   90.00
_cell.angle_beta   90.00
_cell.angle_gamma   90.00
#
_symmetry.space_group_name_H-M   'P 1'
#
loop_
_entity.id
_entity.type
_entity.pdbx_description
1 polymer ?
#
loop_
_entity_poly.entity_id
_entity_poly.type
_entity_poly.pdbx_seq_one_letter_code
_entity_poly.pdbx_strand_id
1 'polypeptide(L)'
;MFLMKAFKHIFTSPSSTNFDISTAEPPLKRWKGLSDRHSHSHVASLIGMKSVAPHVIAYTAVQLRFALSSCTSWHIIDKDFNYEVFYNNILTFFEDCCTECDKAEIVELLLWWNCSVFGHTNVSAYCPQAT
;
A
#
# COMPACT_ATOMS: atom_id res chain seq x y z
N MET A 1 -4.58 -5.33 10.73
CA MET A 1 -3.98 -5.07 9.41
C MET A 1 -4.01 -3.56 9.07
N PHE A 2 -3.24 -2.73 9.79
CA PHE A 2 -3.31 -1.26 9.66
C PHE A 2 -2.51 -0.71 8.47
N LEU A 3 -1.35 -1.29 8.18
CA LEU A 3 -0.48 -0.85 7.09
C LEU A 3 -1.16 -0.96 5.71
N MET A 4 -1.83 -2.07 5.44
CA MET A 4 -2.58 -2.26 4.20
C MET A 4 -3.72 -1.25 4.05
N LYS A 5 -4.44 -0.96 5.14
CA LYS A 5 -5.51 0.05 5.14
C LYS A 5 -4.96 1.45 4.90
N ALA A 6 -3.85 1.80 5.54
CA ALA A 6 -3.15 3.06 5.33
C ALA A 6 -2.65 3.19 3.88
N PHE A 7 -2.08 2.12 3.32
CA PHE A 7 -1.63 2.09 1.93
C PHE A 7 -2.79 2.40 0.98
N LYS A 8 -3.91 1.69 1.14
CA LYS A 8 -5.12 1.93 0.34
C LYS A 8 -5.65 3.35 0.52
N HIS A 9 -5.65 3.87 1.74
CA HIS A 9 -6.10 5.23 2.00
C HIS A 9 -5.21 6.30 1.32
N ILE A 10 -3.90 6.08 1.26
CA ILE A 10 -2.95 7.04 0.65
C ILE A 10 -2.95 6.92 -0.88
N PHE A 11 -2.87 5.70 -1.40
CA PHE A 11 -2.61 5.45 -2.82
C PHE A 11 -3.86 5.10 -3.62
N THR A 12 -4.89 4.53 -2.99
CA THR A 12 -6.13 4.12 -3.66
C THR A 12 -7.32 4.98 -3.18
N SER A 13 -8.54 4.61 -3.59
CA SER A 13 -9.75 5.30 -3.13
C SER A 13 -10.09 4.92 -1.69
N PRO A 14 -10.66 5.83 -0.89
CA PRO A 14 -11.41 5.47 0.32
C PRO A 14 -12.52 4.45 0.02
N SER A 15 -13.10 4.44 -1.18
CA SER A 15 -14.13 3.47 -1.57
C SER A 15 -13.61 2.03 -1.78
N SER A 16 -12.30 1.80 -1.72
CA SER A 16 -11.67 0.48 -1.91
C SER A 16 -11.35 -0.24 -0.58
N THR A 17 -11.65 0.37 0.56
CA THR A 17 -11.36 -0.20 1.90
C THR A 17 -12.47 -1.11 2.45
N ASN A 18 -13.56 -1.32 1.70
CA ASN A 18 -14.65 -2.22 2.10
C ASN A 18 -14.39 -3.63 1.55
N PHE A 19 -13.60 -4.41 2.27
CA PHE A 19 -13.61 -5.87 2.14
C PHE A 19 -14.15 -6.43 3.46
N ASP A 20 -15.47 -6.60 3.51
CA ASP A 20 -16.12 -7.43 4.51
C ASP A 20 -15.84 -8.89 4.16
N ILE A 21 -15.06 -9.57 5.02
CA ILE A 21 -14.98 -11.02 5.03
C ILE A 21 -16.23 -11.53 5.76
N SER A 22 -16.98 -12.39 5.06
CA SER A 22 -18.10 -13.22 5.53
C SER A 22 -19.46 -12.55 5.73
N THR A 23 -20.29 -12.58 4.67
CA THR A 23 -21.51 -13.41 4.61
C THR A 23 -22.07 -13.41 3.18
N ALA A 24 -22.45 -14.60 2.73
CA ALA A 24 -23.13 -14.81 1.46
C ALA A 24 -24.49 -14.11 1.49
N GLU A 25 -24.70 -13.08 0.66
CA GLU A 25 -25.94 -12.77 -0.07
C GLU A 25 -25.65 -11.75 -1.20
N PRO A 26 -26.31 -11.83 -2.37
CA PRO A 26 -26.01 -10.97 -3.51
C PRO A 26 -26.65 -9.58 -3.32
N PRO A 27 -25.90 -8.46 -3.34
CA PRO A 27 -26.52 -7.16 -3.20
C PRO A 27 -27.20 -6.75 -4.51
N LEU A 28 -28.52 -6.55 -4.40
CA LEU A 28 -29.41 -6.01 -5.41
C LEU A 28 -28.87 -4.70 -6.02
N LYS A 29 -29.00 -4.60 -7.35
CA LYS A 29 -28.73 -3.43 -8.19
C LYS A 29 -29.41 -2.17 -7.62
N ARG A 30 -28.70 -1.38 -6.81
CA ARG A 30 -29.13 -0.02 -6.46
C ARG A 30 -28.68 0.93 -7.56
N TRP A 31 -29.64 1.43 -8.33
CA TRP A 31 -29.41 2.46 -9.35
C TRP A 31 -28.64 3.64 -8.77
N LYS A 32 -27.47 3.90 -9.35
CA LYS A 32 -26.58 4.99 -8.98
C LYS A 32 -27.15 6.28 -9.56
N GLY A 33 -27.81 7.05 -8.70
CA GLY A 33 -28.19 8.42 -8.98
C GLY A 33 -26.97 9.24 -9.41
N LEU A 34 -27.17 10.00 -10.48
CA LEU A 34 -26.30 11.00 -11.03
C LEU A 34 -26.10 12.12 -9.98
N SER A 35 -25.10 11.98 -9.12
CA SER A 35 -24.63 13.07 -8.27
C SER A 35 -23.17 12.83 -7.93
N ASP A 36 -22.34 13.72 -8.46
CA ASP A 36 -20.96 13.98 -8.04
C ASP A 36 -19.95 12.83 -8.22
N ARG A 37 -19.76 12.39 -9.47
CA ARG A 37 -18.50 11.75 -9.87
C ARG A 37 -17.44 12.83 -10.06
N HIS A 38 -16.98 13.42 -8.96
CA HIS A 38 -15.63 13.95 -8.97
C HIS A 38 -14.70 12.74 -9.15
N SER A 39 -14.30 12.48 -10.39
CA SER A 39 -13.25 11.49 -10.70
C SER A 39 -11.94 12.04 -10.18
N HIS A 40 -11.76 12.08 -8.86
CA HIS A 40 -10.43 12.14 -8.31
C HIS A 40 -9.81 10.79 -8.65
N SER A 41 -9.01 10.78 -9.72
CA SER A 41 -8.09 9.69 -10.01
C SER A 41 -7.34 9.37 -8.72
N HIS A 42 -7.29 8.09 -8.35
CA HIS A 42 -6.55 7.68 -7.16
C HIS A 42 -5.07 8.03 -7.33
N VAL A 43 -4.37 8.31 -6.23
CA VAL A 43 -2.96 8.74 -6.26
C VAL A 43 -2.09 7.74 -7.04
N ALA A 44 -2.35 6.44 -6.91
CA ALA A 44 -1.73 5.40 -7.72
C ALA A 44 -1.90 5.63 -9.23
N SER A 45 -3.10 6.02 -9.69
CA SER A 45 -3.33 6.34 -11.10
C SER A 45 -2.65 7.66 -11.51
N LEU A 46 -2.61 8.66 -10.63
CA LEU A 46 -1.97 9.95 -10.89
C LEU A 46 -0.46 9.82 -11.09
N ILE A 47 0.18 8.99 -10.28
CA ILE A 47 1.63 8.72 -10.36
C ILE A 47 1.97 7.55 -11.30
N GLY A 48 0.97 7.01 -12.01
CA GLY A 48 1.16 5.91 -12.96
C GLY A 48 1.66 4.61 -12.32
N MET A 49 1.29 4.36 -11.05
CA MET A 49 1.68 3.16 -10.30
C MET A 49 1.02 1.90 -10.89
N LYS A 50 1.83 1.07 -11.53
CA LYS A 50 1.43 -0.24 -12.11
C LYS A 50 1.76 -1.40 -11.17
N SER A 51 2.71 -1.19 -10.27
CA SER A 51 3.22 -2.19 -9.35
C SER A 51 3.63 -1.50 -8.05
N VAL A 52 3.34 -2.13 -6.91
CA VAL A 52 3.76 -1.66 -5.59
C VAL A 52 5.27 -1.80 -5.51
N ALA A 53 5.95 -0.68 -5.29
CA ALA A 53 7.39 -0.66 -5.05
C ALA A 53 7.70 -0.65 -3.53
N PRO A 54 8.82 -1.26 -3.10
CA PRO A 54 9.26 -1.26 -1.69
C PRO A 54 9.26 0.13 -1.03
N HIS A 55 9.75 1.14 -1.77
CA HIS A 55 9.79 2.55 -1.36
C HIS A 55 8.44 3.10 -0.91
N VAL A 56 7.37 2.65 -1.55
CA VAL A 56 5.99 3.09 -1.29
C VAL A 56 5.46 2.44 -0.02
N ILE A 57 5.84 1.18 0.22
CA ILE A 57 5.52 0.44 1.46
C ILE A 57 6.25 1.10 2.64
N ALA A 58 7.55 1.37 2.50
CA ALA A 58 8.36 2.05 3.52
C ALA A 58 7.79 3.44 3.85
N TYR A 59 7.42 4.23 2.82
CA TYR A 59 6.76 5.51 3.00
C TYR A 59 5.43 5.38 3.76
N THR A 60 4.59 4.42 3.39
CA THR A 60 3.31 4.17 4.08
C THR A 60 3.52 3.81 5.54
N ALA A 61 4.53 2.99 5.85
CA ALA A 61 4.84 2.60 7.23
C ALA A 61 5.28 3.81 8.06
N VAL A 62 6.11 4.68 7.48
CA VAL A 62 6.51 5.96 8.08
C VAL A 62 5.29 6.84 8.38
N GLN A 63 4.41 7.03 7.40
CA GLN A 63 3.19 7.83 7.55
C GLN A 63 2.25 7.24 8.62
N LEU A 64 2.09 5.92 8.64
CA LEU A 64 1.27 5.24 9.64
C LEU A 64 1.86 5.40 11.04
N ARG A 65 3.18 5.24 11.23
CA ARG A 65 3.81 5.44 12.54
C ARG A 65 3.59 6.87 13.02
N PHE A 66 3.78 7.86 12.15
CA PHE A 66 3.50 9.26 12.49
C PHE A 66 2.05 9.48 12.89
N ALA A 67 1.09 8.96 12.14
CA ALA A 67 -0.33 9.07 12.47
C ALA A 67 -0.72 8.39 13.80
N LEU A 68 0.02 7.35 14.22
CA LEU A 68 -0.19 6.66 15.49
C LEU A 68 0.61 7.25 16.65
N SER A 69 1.47 8.22 16.39
CA SER A 69 2.31 8.85 17.39
C SER A 69 1.59 10.00 18.09
N SER A 70 2.12 10.42 19.24
CA SER A 70 1.68 11.65 19.92
C SER A 70 2.30 12.92 19.33
N CYS A 71 2.97 12.85 18.17
CA CYS A 71 3.63 13.99 17.56
C CYS A 71 2.60 14.95 17.00
N THR A 72 2.77 16.24 17.29
CA THR A 72 1.92 17.30 16.74
C THR A 72 2.43 17.80 15.38
N SER A 73 3.70 17.54 15.06
CA SER A 73 4.36 17.96 13.82
C SER A 73 5.44 16.96 13.38
N TRP A 74 5.73 16.97 12.09
CA TRP A 74 6.69 16.08 11.47
C TRP A 74 8.15 16.48 11.80
N HIS A 75 8.94 15.49 12.22
CA HIS A 75 10.38 15.60 12.42
C HIS A 75 11.07 14.29 12.01
N ILE A 76 12.30 14.35 11.49
CA ILE A 76 13.09 13.15 11.11
C ILE A 76 13.38 12.30 12.36
N ILE A 77 13.71 12.96 13.47
CA ILE A 77 13.90 12.32 14.77
C ILE A 77 12.78 12.81 15.68
N ASP A 78 11.93 11.88 16.10
CA ASP A 78 10.90 12.09 17.11
C ASP A 78 11.30 11.39 18.41
N LYS A 79 11.77 12.18 19.38
CA LYS A 79 12.30 11.68 20.66
C LYS A 79 13.39 10.61 20.39
N ASP A 80 13.07 9.35 20.68
CA ASP A 80 13.97 8.21 20.54
C ASP A 80 13.75 7.44 19.21
N PHE A 81 12.88 7.93 18.32
CA PHE A 81 12.55 7.28 17.07
C PHE A 81 13.08 8.06 15.86
N ASN A 82 13.90 7.41 15.03
CA ASN A 82 14.41 7.99 13.80
C ASN A 82 13.63 7.43 12.59
N TYR A 83 12.87 8.28 11.92
CA TYR A 83 12.06 7.93 10.76
C TYR A 83 12.88 7.59 9.51
N GLU A 84 14.03 8.24 9.33
CA GLU A 84 14.94 7.96 8.22
C GLU A 84 15.56 6.57 8.38
N VAL A 85 16.05 6.24 9.57
CA VAL A 85 16.55 4.88 9.88
C VAL A 85 15.44 3.85 9.71
N PHE A 86 14.23 4.14 10.20
CA PHE A 86 13.10 3.23 10.03
C PHE A 86 12.74 2.97 8.56
N TYR A 87 12.70 4.03 7.75
CA TYR A 87 12.48 3.94 6.31
C TYR A 87 13.55 3.08 5.62
N ASN A 88 14.83 3.39 5.89
CA ASN A 88 15.97 2.69 5.32
C ASN A 88 16.00 1.22 5.73
N ASN A 89 15.70 0.90 6.99
CA ASN A 89 15.64 -0.50 7.45
C ASN A 89 14.58 -1.31 6.69
N ILE A 90 13.42 -0.71 6.38
CA ILE A 90 12.40 -1.38 5.56
C ILE A 90 12.91 -1.56 4.14
N LEU A 91 13.54 -0.54 3.54
CA LEU A 91 14.12 -0.68 2.20
C LEU A 91 15.20 -1.76 2.14
N THR A 92 16.13 -1.75 3.09
CA THR A 92 17.18 -2.76 3.20
C THR A 92 16.59 -4.17 3.30
N PHE A 93 15.48 -4.37 4.01
CA PHE A 93 14.78 -5.66 4.03
C PHE A 93 14.35 -6.13 2.63
N PHE A 94 13.90 -5.23 1.75
CA PHE A 94 13.51 -5.58 0.38
C PHE A 94 14.68 -5.67 -0.60
N GLU A 95 15.78 -4.97 -0.36
CA GLU A 95 16.88 -4.81 -1.31
C GLU A 95 18.10 -5.69 -1.00
N ASP A 96 18.40 -5.95 0.28
CA ASP A 96 19.59 -6.67 0.74
C ASP A 96 19.36 -8.20 0.82
N CYS A 97 18.83 -8.75 -0.28
CA CYS A 97 18.59 -10.19 -0.40
C CYS A 97 19.86 -10.91 -0.84
N CYS A 98 20.51 -11.60 0.11
CA CYS A 98 21.76 -12.31 -0.14
C CYS A 98 21.57 -13.66 -0.85
N THR A 99 20.45 -14.35 -0.62
CA THR A 99 20.20 -15.67 -1.22
C THR A 99 19.10 -15.63 -2.28
N GLU A 100 19.12 -16.60 -3.20
CA GLU A 100 18.05 -16.76 -4.20
C GLU A 100 16.70 -17.11 -3.55
N CYS A 101 16.72 -17.73 -2.36
CA CYS A 101 15.51 -18.00 -1.59
C CYS A 101 14.89 -16.69 -1.07
N ASP A 102 15.70 -15.81 -0.48
CA ASP A 102 15.24 -14.51 0.03
C ASP A 102 14.62 -13.67 -1.10
N LYS A 103 15.27 -13.66 -2.28
CA LYS A 103 14.75 -12.97 -3.46
C LYS A 103 13.38 -13.52 -3.89
N ALA A 104 13.19 -14.83 -3.86
CA ALA A 104 11.92 -15.46 -4.21
C ALA A 104 10.81 -15.08 -3.21
N GLU A 105 11.11 -15.08 -1.91
CA GLU A 105 10.19 -14.66 -0.86
C GLU A 105 9.79 -13.18 -0.99
N ILE A 106 10.74 -12.29 -1.28
CA ILE A 106 10.45 -10.88 -1.52
C ILE A 106 9.57 -10.69 -2.76
N VAL A 107 9.83 -11.42 -3.85
CA VAL A 107 9.00 -11.39 -5.05
C VAL A 107 7.57 -11.86 -4.75
N GLU A 108 7.40 -12.93 -3.99
CA GLU A 108 6.09 -13.42 -3.57
C GLU A 108 5.36 -12.40 -2.67
N LEU A 109 6.07 -11.79 -1.73
CA LEU A 109 5.53 -10.75 -0.86
C LEU A 109 5.05 -9.54 -1.66
N LEU A 110 5.84 -9.06 -2.61
CA LEU A 110 5.47 -7.93 -3.46
C LEU A 110 4.31 -8.27 -4.41
N LEU A 111 4.23 -9.53 -4.88
CA LEU A 111 3.07 -10.02 -5.62
C LEU A 111 1.81 -10.01 -4.76
N TRP A 112 1.90 -10.47 -3.51
CA TRP A 112 0.80 -10.44 -2.56
C TRP A 112 0.32 -9.00 -2.29
N TRP A 113 1.24 -8.04 -2.18
CA TRP A 113 0.91 -6.61 -2.06
C TRP A 113 0.15 -6.10 -3.29
N ASN A 114 0.62 -6.40 -4.50
CA ASN A 114 -0.06 -6.04 -5.73
C ASN A 114 -1.50 -6.59 -5.79
N CYS A 115 -1.68 -7.87 -5.50
CA CYS A 115 -3.00 -8.51 -5.47
C CYS A 115 -3.91 -7.88 -4.40
N SER A 116 -3.36 -7.55 -3.23
CA SER A 116 -4.12 -6.97 -2.12
C SER A 116 -4.61 -5.54 -2.40
N VAL A 117 -3.81 -4.76 -3.14
CA VAL A 117 -4.07 -3.33 -3.43
C VAL A 117 -4.89 -3.16 -4.71
N PHE A 118 -4.49 -3.79 -5.80
CA PHE A 118 -5.10 -3.62 -7.13
C PHE A 118 -6.17 -4.67 -7.45
N GLY A 119 -6.34 -5.68 -6.59
CA GLY A 119 -7.24 -6.81 -6.80
C GLY A 119 -6.60 -7.93 -7.62
N HIS A 120 -7.26 -9.09 -7.66
CA HIS A 120 -6.85 -10.24 -8.46
C HIS A 120 -7.00 -9.95 -9.96
N THR A 121 -6.03 -9.27 -10.54
CA THR A 121 -5.71 -9.47 -11.95
C THR A 121 -4.83 -10.71 -12.02
N ASN A 122 -5.05 -11.60 -13.00
CA ASN A 122 -4.28 -12.83 -13.18
C ASN A 122 -2.81 -12.51 -13.54
N VAL A 123 -2.03 -12.07 -12.55
CA VAL A 123 -0.63 -11.74 -12.69
C VAL A 123 0.14 -12.82 -11.97
N SER A 124 0.75 -13.73 -12.74
CA SER A 124 1.51 -14.87 -12.22
C SER A 124 2.93 -14.49 -11.77
N ALA A 125 3.37 -13.26 -12.04
CA ALA A 125 4.72 -12.79 -11.72
C ALA A 125 4.73 -11.30 -11.36
N TYR A 126 5.44 -10.95 -10.30
CA TYR A 126 5.70 -9.56 -9.96
C TYR A 126 6.60 -8.91 -11.02
N CYS A 127 6.17 -7.77 -11.55
CA CYS A 127 6.98 -6.96 -12.46
C CYS A 127 7.23 -5.60 -11.80
N PRO A 128 8.49 -5.30 -11.37
CA PRO A 128 8.80 -4.02 -10.75
C PRO A 128 8.56 -2.87 -11.74
N GLN A 129 8.05 -1.76 -11.23
CA GLN A 129 7.94 -0.55 -12.02
C GLN A 129 9.34 0.03 -12.26
N ALA A 130 9.68 0.32 -13.52
CA ALA A 130 10.91 1.04 -13.84
C ALA A 130 10.86 2.43 -13.17
N THR A 131 11.92 2.75 -12.44
CA THR A 131 12.11 4.04 -11.76
C THR A 131 12.68 5.09 -12.70
#